data_AF-A0A9P6DIV0-F1
#
_entry.id   AF-A0A9P6DIV0-F1
#
_cell.length_a   1.000
_cell.length_b   1.000
_cell.length_c   1.000
_cell.angle_alpha   90.00
_cell.angle_beta   90.00
_cell.angle_gamma   90.00
#
_symmetry.space_group_name_H-M   'P 1'
#
loop_
_entity.id
_entity.type
_entity.pdbx_description
1 polymer ?
#
loop_
_entity_poly.entity_id
_entity_poly.type
_entity_poly.pdbx_seq_one_letter_code
_entity_poly.pdbx_strand_id
1 'polypeptide(L)'
;MTIGHDPELVIPFVNAVLLAGTIEGEIHVAEDASGTIVGGAVWFGPGSEFCHSEAQQERVLVPLLVQFDDELQTWWSEKFLPEYHGAIDQELGPSKRLRSYHLQLIGIAPNHPSQQLATRMIRAVLEKVCPELSLPPGLLLSSLWRKLTKPTR
;
A
#
# COMPACT_ATOMS: atom_id res chain seq x y z
N MET A 1 -7.54 -5.53 13.58
CA MET A 1 -7.33 -4.15 13.10
C MET A 1 -8.64 -3.40 13.30
N THR A 2 -8.59 -2.12 13.64
CA THR A 2 -9.75 -1.22 13.71
C THR A 2 -9.32 0.13 13.15
N ILE A 3 -10.27 0.94 12.68
CA ILE A 3 -10.05 2.33 12.24
C ILE A 3 -10.97 3.20 13.10
N GLY A 4 -10.44 4.18 13.83
CA GLY A 4 -11.24 5.00 14.75
C GLY A 4 -11.99 4.19 15.82
N HIS A 5 -11.40 3.09 16.30
CA HIS A 5 -12.04 2.09 17.17
C HIS A 5 -13.21 1.30 16.55
N ASP A 6 -13.50 1.48 15.27
CA ASP A 6 -14.53 0.74 14.54
C ASP A 6 -13.90 -0.37 13.67
N PRO A 7 -14.25 -1.67 13.90
CA PRO A 7 -13.82 -2.76 13.04
C PRO A 7 -14.48 -2.77 11.64
N GLU A 8 -15.68 -2.20 11.49
CA GLU A 8 -16.42 -2.18 10.22
C GLU A 8 -15.75 -1.27 9.18
N LEU A 9 -14.98 -0.27 9.65
CA LEU A 9 -14.22 0.65 8.80
C LEU A 9 -12.94 0.04 8.21
N VAL A 10 -12.52 -1.15 8.63
CA VAL A 10 -11.31 -1.80 8.11
C VAL A 10 -11.45 -2.14 6.63
N ILE A 11 -12.57 -2.75 6.21
CA ILE A 11 -12.78 -3.13 4.80
C ILE A 11 -12.90 -1.89 3.90
N PRO A 12 -13.68 -0.85 4.23
CA PRO A 12 -13.67 0.42 3.52
C PRO A 12 -12.27 1.02 3.37
N PHE A 13 -11.47 1.06 4.44
CA PHE A 13 -10.11 1.59 4.40
C PHE A 13 -9.19 0.77 3.47
N VAL A 14 -9.22 -0.57 3.60
CA VAL A 14 -8.42 -1.45 2.73
C VAL A 14 -8.84 -1.29 1.25
N ASN A 15 -10.14 -1.19 0.97
CA ASN A 15 -10.64 -0.95 -0.39
C ASN A 15 -10.19 0.41 -0.93
N ALA A 16 -10.17 1.45 -0.09
CA ALA A 16 -9.65 2.76 -0.47
C ALA A 16 -8.16 2.67 -0.85
N VAL A 17 -7.34 1.99 -0.06
CA VAL A 17 -5.91 1.79 -0.36
C VAL A 17 -5.72 0.99 -1.66
N LEU A 18 -6.50 -0.08 -1.88
CA LEU A 18 -6.45 -0.84 -3.13
C LEU A 18 -6.83 0.04 -4.32
N LEU A 19 -7.91 0.80 -4.22
CA LEU A 19 -8.37 1.68 -5.30
C LEU A 19 -7.31 2.75 -5.64
N ALA A 20 -6.73 3.40 -4.64
CA ALA A 20 -5.60 4.31 -4.82
C ALA A 20 -4.41 3.62 -5.52
N GLY A 21 -4.10 2.40 -5.11
CA GLY A 21 -3.10 1.55 -5.75
C GLY A 21 -3.38 1.32 -7.25
N THR A 22 -4.64 1.16 -7.66
CA THR A 22 -5.00 1.04 -9.09
C THR A 22 -4.93 2.35 -9.89
N ILE A 23 -4.94 3.49 -9.20
CA ILE A 23 -4.90 4.81 -9.83
C ILE A 23 -3.45 5.18 -10.14
N GLU A 24 -2.58 5.22 -9.13
CA GLU A 24 -1.19 5.69 -9.25
C GLU A 24 -0.15 4.84 -8.49
N GLY A 25 -0.58 3.73 -7.88
CA GLY A 25 0.32 2.82 -7.16
C GLY A 25 0.64 1.54 -7.92
N GLU A 26 1.12 0.55 -7.16
CA GLU A 26 1.34 -0.80 -7.62
C GLU A 26 0.76 -1.79 -6.62
N ILE A 27 -0.03 -2.73 -7.12
CA ILE A 27 -0.57 -3.83 -6.34
C ILE A 27 0.22 -5.09 -6.70
N HIS A 28 0.86 -5.69 -5.70
CA HIS A 28 1.63 -6.92 -5.79
C HIS A 28 0.87 -8.01 -5.06
N VAL A 29 0.66 -9.16 -5.71
CA VAL A 29 -0.05 -10.30 -5.12
C VAL A 29 0.88 -11.50 -5.03
N ALA A 30 0.72 -12.27 -3.97
CA ALA A 30 1.31 -13.60 -3.84
C ALA A 30 0.24 -14.64 -4.13
N GLU A 31 0.50 -15.54 -5.07
CA GLU A 31 -0.36 -16.66 -5.41
C GLU A 31 0.26 -17.97 -4.91
N ASP A 32 -0.57 -18.90 -4.46
CA ASP A 32 -0.14 -20.27 -4.20
C ASP A 32 -0.05 -21.10 -5.50
N ALA A 33 0.30 -22.38 -5.39
CA ALA A 33 0.43 -23.26 -6.56
C ALA A 33 -0.88 -23.48 -7.34
N SER A 34 -2.03 -23.16 -6.74
CA SER A 34 -3.35 -23.21 -7.39
C SER A 34 -3.73 -21.91 -8.11
N GLY A 35 -2.91 -20.86 -7.97
CA GLY A 35 -3.23 -19.51 -8.46
C GLY A 35 -4.13 -18.72 -7.49
N THR A 36 -4.33 -19.20 -6.26
CA THR A 36 -5.14 -18.48 -5.26
C THR A 36 -4.31 -17.37 -4.63
N ILE A 37 -4.85 -16.16 -4.56
CA ILE A 37 -4.20 -15.03 -3.88
C ILE A 37 -4.16 -15.31 -2.37
N VAL A 38 -2.95 -15.43 -1.84
CA VAL A 38 -2.67 -15.68 -0.40
C VAL A 38 -2.01 -14.48 0.29
N GLY A 39 -1.70 -13.43 -0.45
CA GLY A 39 -1.20 -12.17 0.10
C GLY A 39 -1.28 -11.03 -0.92
N GLY A 40 -1.37 -9.80 -0.41
CA GLY A 40 -1.41 -8.58 -1.22
C GLY A 40 -0.59 -7.47 -0.58
N ALA A 41 0.06 -6.64 -1.40
CA ALA A 41 0.77 -5.46 -0.96
C ALA A 41 0.51 -4.30 -1.93
N VAL A 42 0.28 -3.10 -1.39
CA VAL A 42 0.10 -1.85 -2.13
C VAL A 42 1.28 -0.94 -1.89
N TRP A 43 1.93 -0.53 -2.96
CA TRP A 43 3.10 0.34 -2.95
C TRP A 43 2.85 1.59 -3.79
N PHE A 44 3.53 2.67 -3.45
CA PHE A 44 3.62 3.86 -4.29
C PHE A 44 5.08 4.19 -4.56
N GLY A 45 5.37 4.55 -5.81
CA GLY A 45 6.69 4.96 -6.24
C GLY A 45 6.89 6.47 -6.20
N PRO A 46 8.09 6.95 -6.57
CA PRO A 46 8.38 8.37 -6.66
C PRO A 46 7.34 9.12 -7.51
N GLY A 47 6.92 10.28 -7.02
CA GLY A 47 5.90 11.13 -7.63
C GLY A 47 4.46 10.80 -7.22
N SER A 48 4.23 9.73 -6.45
CA SER A 48 2.89 9.35 -5.98
C SER A 48 2.92 8.88 -4.53
N GLU A 49 1.78 9.01 -3.86
CA GLU A 49 1.50 8.46 -2.54
C GLU A 49 -0.02 8.30 -2.37
N PHE A 50 -0.44 7.69 -1.26
CA PHE A 50 -1.86 7.50 -0.95
C PHE A 50 -2.58 8.84 -0.73
N CYS A 51 -3.70 9.03 -1.44
CA CYS A 51 -4.56 10.21 -1.37
C CYS A 51 -3.85 11.54 -1.72
N HIS A 52 -2.87 11.54 -2.61
CA HIS A 52 -2.13 12.75 -2.98
C HIS A 52 -2.69 13.52 -4.18
N SER A 53 -3.00 12.81 -5.27
CA SER A 53 -3.52 13.44 -6.49
C SER A 53 -4.99 13.82 -6.37
N GLU A 54 -5.42 14.77 -7.18
CA GLU A 54 -6.84 15.14 -7.32
C GLU A 54 -7.71 13.92 -7.65
N ALA A 55 -7.23 13.04 -8.54
CA ALA A 55 -7.94 11.82 -8.90
C ALA A 55 -8.13 10.86 -7.71
N GLN A 56 -7.15 10.74 -6.82
CA GLN A 56 -7.29 9.96 -5.60
C GLN A 56 -8.14 10.69 -4.55
N GLN A 57 -8.01 12.00 -4.42
CA GLN A 57 -8.83 12.82 -3.50
C GLN A 57 -10.32 12.60 -3.77
N GLU A 58 -10.74 12.76 -5.02
CA GLU A 58 -12.14 12.63 -5.42
C GLU A 58 -12.67 11.19 -5.34
N ARG A 59 -11.87 10.22 -5.78
CA ARG A 59 -12.34 8.83 -5.97
C ARG A 59 -12.05 7.92 -4.79
N VAL A 60 -11.16 8.32 -3.89
CA VAL A 60 -10.68 7.50 -2.77
C VAL A 60 -10.91 8.22 -1.46
N LEU A 61 -10.31 9.40 -1.25
CA LEU A 61 -10.33 10.05 0.06
C LEU A 61 -11.73 10.51 0.45
N VAL A 62 -12.40 11.28 -0.42
CA VAL A 62 -13.74 11.80 -0.14
C VAL A 62 -14.75 10.69 0.17
N PRO A 63 -14.87 9.61 -0.65
CA PRO A 63 -15.76 8.50 -0.33
C PRO A 63 -15.41 7.75 0.97
N LEU A 64 -14.13 7.66 1.32
CA LEU A 64 -13.68 7.06 2.57
C LEU A 64 -14.08 7.92 3.78
N LEU A 65 -13.82 9.23 3.72
CA LEU A 65 -14.14 10.15 4.82
C LEU A 65 -15.64 10.22 5.11
N VAL A 66 -16.49 10.06 4.10
CA VAL A 66 -17.96 10.00 4.29
C VAL A 66 -18.40 8.80 5.16
N GLN A 67 -17.57 7.75 5.27
CA GLN A 67 -17.86 6.61 6.15
C GLN A 67 -17.48 6.87 7.61
N PHE A 68 -16.67 7.90 7.87
CA PHE A 68 -16.20 8.23 9.22
C PHE A 68 -17.24 9.10 9.92
N ASP A 69 -17.34 8.97 11.24
CA ASP A 69 -18.08 9.97 12.04
C ASP A 69 -17.35 11.32 12.03
N ASP A 70 -18.06 12.37 12.45
CA ASP A 70 -17.52 13.75 12.40
C ASP A 70 -16.23 13.88 13.22
N GLU A 71 -16.12 13.19 14.36
CA GLU A 71 -14.93 13.22 15.21
C GLU A 71 -13.72 12.63 14.47
N LEU A 72 -13.89 11.46 13.86
CA LEU A 72 -12.83 10.78 13.12
C LEU A 72 -12.46 11.54 11.84
N GLN A 73 -13.42 12.16 11.14
CA GLN A 73 -13.12 13.03 9.99
C GLN A 73 -12.26 14.23 10.38
N THR A 74 -12.62 14.93 11.45
CA THR A 74 -11.86 16.07 11.98
C THR A 74 -10.47 15.62 12.44
N TRP A 75 -10.39 14.53 13.20
CA TRP A 75 -9.11 13.98 13.63
C TRP A 75 -8.21 13.61 12.44
N TRP A 76 -8.77 12.95 11.43
CA TRP A 76 -8.02 12.52 10.25
C TRP A 76 -7.46 13.71 9.47
N SER A 77 -8.29 14.72 9.23
CA SER A 77 -7.97 15.84 8.34
C SER A 77 -7.15 16.93 9.02
N GLU A 78 -7.44 17.24 10.29
CA GLU A 78 -6.86 18.39 10.99
C GLU A 78 -5.69 18.01 11.92
N LYS A 79 -5.59 16.74 12.33
CA LYS A 79 -4.54 16.26 13.24
C LYS A 79 -3.63 15.25 12.56
N PHE A 80 -4.18 14.09 12.21
CA PHE A 80 -3.38 12.96 11.76
C PHE A 80 -2.59 13.26 10.49
N LEU A 81 -3.26 13.65 9.40
CA LEU A 81 -2.57 13.90 8.13
C LEU A 81 -1.51 15.02 8.24
N PRO A 82 -1.81 16.22 8.81
CA PRO A 82 -0.80 17.26 8.96
C PRO A 82 0.39 16.84 9.84
N GLU A 83 0.14 16.21 10.99
CA GLU A 83 1.20 15.79 11.91
C GLU A 83 2.04 14.64 11.33
N TYR A 84 1.41 13.67 10.67
CA TYR A 84 2.09 12.59 9.97
C TYR A 84 2.99 13.13 8.85
N HIS A 85 2.50 14.10 8.08
CA HIS A 85 3.28 14.75 7.03
C HIS A 85 4.47 15.52 7.61
N GLY A 86 4.23 16.34 8.64
CA GLY A 86 5.28 17.10 9.31
C GLY A 86 6.36 16.23 9.94
N ALA A 87 5.97 15.14 10.60
CA ALA A 87 6.91 14.20 11.21
C ALA A 87 7.81 13.54 10.15
N ILE A 88 7.26 13.15 9.00
CA ILE A 88 8.07 12.56 7.93
C ILE A 88 9.04 13.57 7.31
N ASP A 89 8.58 14.79 7.04
CA ASP A 89 9.44 15.84 6.49
C ASP A 89 10.55 16.23 7.47
N GLN A 90 10.29 16.20 8.78
CA GLN A 90 11.30 16.43 9.81
C GLN A 90 12.36 15.32 9.84
N GLU A 91 11.94 14.05 9.86
CA GLU A 91 12.85 12.92 10.08
C GLU A 91 13.58 12.47 8.81
N LEU A 92 12.90 12.46 7.67
CA LEU A 92 13.47 12.00 6.39
C LEU A 92 13.97 13.17 5.54
N GLY A 93 13.44 14.36 5.78
CA GLY A 93 13.71 15.57 5.01
C GLY A 93 12.59 15.87 4.01
N PRO A 94 12.49 17.13 3.55
CA PRO A 94 11.40 17.58 2.69
C PRO A 94 11.25 16.71 1.44
N SER A 95 9.99 16.39 1.11
CA SER A 95 9.62 15.67 -0.11
C SER A 95 10.24 14.28 -0.23
N LYS A 96 10.75 13.68 0.85
CA LYS A 96 11.31 12.32 0.77
C LYS A 96 10.28 11.27 0.42
N ARG A 97 9.03 11.43 0.87
CA ARG A 97 7.93 10.53 0.50
C ARG A 97 7.72 10.44 -1.00
N LEU A 98 7.57 11.59 -1.65
CA LEU A 98 7.41 11.68 -3.10
C LEU A 98 8.69 11.34 -3.89
N ARG A 99 9.83 11.21 -3.22
CA ARG A 99 11.10 10.76 -3.85
C ARG A 99 11.45 9.31 -3.52
N SER A 100 10.61 8.62 -2.75
CA SER A 100 10.88 7.28 -2.25
C SER A 100 9.82 6.30 -2.71
N TYR A 101 10.19 5.03 -2.71
CA TYR A 101 9.25 3.93 -2.81
C TYR A 101 8.73 3.59 -1.41
N HIS A 102 7.41 3.54 -1.21
CA HIS A 102 6.85 3.27 0.12
C HIS A 102 5.69 2.28 0.08
N LEU A 103 5.65 1.41 1.09
CA LEU A 103 4.61 0.41 1.30
C LEU A 103 3.46 1.05 2.08
N GLN A 104 2.27 1.07 1.49
CA GLN A 104 1.07 1.59 2.15
C GLN A 104 0.33 0.52 2.96
N LEU A 105 0.21 -0.68 2.40
CA LEU A 105 -0.52 -1.78 3.03
C LEU A 105 0.05 -3.12 2.60
N ILE A 106 0.18 -4.05 3.54
CA ILE A 106 0.49 -5.46 3.27
C ILE A 106 -0.42 -6.36 4.11
N GLY A 107 -0.93 -7.42 3.48
CA GLY A 107 -1.79 -8.40 4.13
C GLY A 107 -1.48 -9.81 3.64
N ILE A 108 -1.57 -10.78 4.55
CA ILE A 108 -1.43 -12.21 4.25
C ILE A 108 -2.72 -12.91 4.71
N ALA A 109 -3.17 -13.90 3.94
CA ALA A 109 -4.29 -14.74 4.33
C ALA A 109 -4.00 -15.43 5.67
N PRO A 110 -4.95 -15.44 6.62
CA PRO A 110 -4.71 -15.89 8.00
C PRO A 110 -4.26 -17.36 8.10
N ASN A 111 -4.61 -18.18 7.11
CA ASN A 111 -4.28 -19.62 7.08
C ASN A 111 -3.00 -19.93 6.29
N HIS A 112 -2.24 -18.92 5.85
CA HIS A 112 -1.01 -19.17 5.10
C HIS A 112 0.10 -19.66 6.05
N PRO A 113 0.72 -20.82 5.81
CA PRO A 113 1.61 -21.48 6.77
C PRO A 113 2.98 -20.77 6.94
N SER A 114 3.34 -19.87 6.02
CA SER A 114 4.65 -19.22 6.03
C SER A 114 4.59 -17.81 6.61
N GLN A 115 5.13 -17.66 7.83
CA GLN A 115 5.36 -16.35 8.47
C GLN A 115 6.30 -15.42 7.68
N GLN A 116 7.03 -15.96 6.71
CA GLN A 116 7.99 -15.21 5.88
C GLN A 116 7.39 -14.67 4.58
N LEU A 117 6.09 -14.89 4.31
CA LEU A 117 5.49 -14.44 3.04
C LEU A 117 5.59 -12.92 2.87
N ALA A 118 5.25 -12.14 3.89
CA ALA A 118 5.36 -10.67 3.84
C ALA A 118 6.80 -10.24 3.58
N THR A 119 7.76 -10.86 4.24
CA THR A 119 9.19 -10.62 4.02
C THR A 119 9.58 -10.86 2.56
N ARG A 120 9.12 -11.96 1.97
CA ARG A 120 9.37 -12.26 0.55
C ARG A 120 8.73 -11.23 -0.38
N MET A 121 7.49 -10.82 -0.10
CA MET A 121 6.80 -9.80 -0.89
C MET A 121 7.51 -8.44 -0.83
N ILE A 122 7.97 -8.03 0.35
CA ILE A 122 8.77 -6.80 0.52
C ILE A 122 10.08 -6.91 -0.25
N ARG A 123 10.80 -8.02 -0.10
CA ARG A 123 12.08 -8.24 -0.79
C ARG A 123 11.95 -8.15 -2.30
N ALA A 124 10.90 -8.73 -2.87
CA ALA A 124 10.70 -8.67 -4.32
C ALA A 124 10.60 -7.24 -4.86
N VAL A 125 9.94 -6.35 -4.12
CA VAL A 125 9.87 -4.94 -4.49
C VAL A 125 11.21 -4.24 -4.26
N LEU A 126 11.90 -4.53 -3.15
CA LEU A 126 13.24 -3.99 -2.87
C LEU A 126 14.25 -4.37 -3.95
N GLU A 127 14.26 -5.63 -4.42
CA GLU A 127 15.12 -6.09 -5.50
C GLU A 127 14.85 -5.34 -6.82
N LYS A 128 13.58 -5.02 -7.09
CA LYS A 128 13.17 -4.23 -8.26
C LYS A 128 13.67 -2.78 -8.17
N VAL A 129 13.56 -2.13 -7.01
CA VAL A 129 13.80 -0.67 -6.88
C VAL A 129 15.19 -0.32 -6.37
N CYS A 130 15.89 -1.28 -5.78
CA CYS A 130 17.28 -1.18 -5.34
C CYS A 130 18.04 -2.44 -5.79
N PRO A 131 18.46 -2.51 -7.07
CA PRO A 131 19.17 -3.69 -7.60
C PRO A 131 20.45 -4.01 -6.83
N GLU A 132 21.08 -3.02 -6.20
CA GLU A 132 22.28 -3.20 -5.35
C GLU A 132 21.98 -3.95 -4.04
N LEU A 133 20.71 -4.03 -3.63
CA LEU A 133 20.23 -4.82 -2.49
C LEU A 133 19.81 -6.25 -2.89
N SER A 134 20.01 -6.64 -4.15
CA SER A 134 19.78 -8.04 -4.56
C SER A 134 20.79 -8.96 -3.89
N LEU A 135 20.29 -9.83 -3.00
CA LEU A 135 21.09 -10.81 -2.27
C LEU A 135 21.52 -11.95 -3.21
N PRO A 136 22.61 -12.69 -2.89
CA PRO A 136 23.18 -13.70 -3.77
C PRO A 136 22.16 -14.76 -4.21
N PRO A 137 22.35 -15.32 -5.42
CA PRO A 137 21.37 -16.18 -6.07
C PRO A 137 21.28 -17.55 -5.36
N GLY A 138 20.36 -17.63 -4.41
CA GLY A 138 19.95 -18.87 -3.73
C GLY A 138 18.51 -18.84 -3.20
N LEU A 139 17.80 -17.73 -3.41
CA LEU A 139 16.44 -17.46 -2.90
C LEU A 139 15.46 -16.97 -3.98
N LEU A 140 15.90 -16.89 -5.24
CA LEU A 140 15.10 -16.39 -6.36
C LEU A 140 14.17 -17.47 -6.90
N LEU A 141 12.86 -17.31 -6.72
CA LEU A 141 11.83 -17.96 -7.55
C LEU A 141 11.34 -16.94 -8.56
N SER A 142 11.87 -17.05 -9.78
CA SER A 142 11.61 -16.16 -10.91
C SER A 142 10.28 -16.40 -11.63
N SER A 143 9.28 -17.01 -11.00
CA SER A 143 8.11 -17.55 -11.72
C SER A 143 6.72 -16.96 -11.40
N LEU A 144 6.58 -15.92 -10.56
CA LEU A 144 5.25 -15.42 -10.17
C LEU A 144 5.16 -13.89 -10.16
N TRP A 145 5.08 -13.28 -11.35
CA TRP A 145 4.74 -11.85 -11.47
C TRP A 145 3.83 -11.61 -12.67
N ARG A 146 2.56 -11.27 -12.41
CA ARG A 146 1.69 -10.63 -13.40
C ARG A 146 1.36 -9.22 -12.91
N LYS A 147 1.82 -8.22 -13.65
CA LYS A 147 1.37 -6.83 -13.49
C LYS A 147 -0.08 -6.78 -13.96
N LEU A 148 -1.04 -6.51 -13.07
CA LEU A 148 -2.42 -6.22 -13.48
C LEU A 148 -2.44 -4.83 -14.12
N THR A 149 -2.15 -4.76 -15.42
CA THR A 149 -2.33 -3.53 -16.22
C THR A 149 -3.75 -3.49 -16.77
N LYS A 150 -4.35 -2.29 -16.80
CA LYS A 150 -5.69 -2.03 -17.35
C LYS A 150 -5.86 -2.71 -18.72
N PRO A 151 -7.05 -3.28 -19.03
CA PRO A 151 -7.34 -3.69 -20.40
C PRO A 151 -7.34 -2.45 -21.29
N THR A 152 -6.49 -2.48 -22.31
CA THR A 152 -6.57 -1.57 -23.46
C THR A 152 -7.93 -1.77 -24.11
N ARG A 153 -8.77 -0.72 -24.06
CA ARG A 153 -9.89 -0.56 -24.99
C ARG A 153 -9.42 0.21 -26.20
#